data_AF-A0A2N0AMQ1-F1
#
_entry.id   AF-A0A2N0AMQ1-F1
#
_cell.length_a   1.000
_cell.length_b   1.000
_cell.length_c   1.000
_cell.angle_alpha   90.00
_cell.angle_beta   90.00
_cell.angle_gamma   90.00
#
_symmetry.space_group_name_H-M   'P 1'
#
loop_
_entity.id
_entity.type
_entity.pdbx_description
1 polymer ?
#
loop_
_entity_poly.entity_id
_entity_poly.type
_entity_poly.pdbx_seq_one_letter_code
_entity_poly.pdbx_strand_id
1 'polypeptide(L)'
;MSKRFIGIISVCGFLLVLFSFVVWKFSSHKTNKQTDVTDSDFGNSESHAKSLFDDPEFADAPNPEELELAQAEVLWPFALEKKPNRKEEIKEEWRDFAAKYPKNFYIPREIKSRMTESEEKEHLEMLDSFTAMDASISASISKEKWSDKPSAEEPGATERPSPKTQKAYFDFKINELESRIQMVEYWIENKHPSGEVKQSAEKDLSLWKKELTSLKEVRSQVPNS
;
A
#
# COMPACT_ATOMS: atom_id res chain seq x y z
N MET A 1 -31.11 3.78 -56.71
CA MET A 1 -30.15 3.51 -55.60
C MET A 1 -29.91 2.01 -55.52
N SER A 2 -28.64 1.57 -55.55
CA SER A 2 -28.33 0.14 -55.49
C SER A 2 -28.58 -0.39 -54.07
N LYS A 3 -29.07 -1.63 -53.96
CA LYS A 3 -29.37 -2.29 -52.66
C LYS A 3 -28.16 -2.31 -51.70
N ARG A 4 -26.94 -2.16 -52.25
CA ARG A 4 -25.69 -2.05 -51.50
C ARG A 4 -25.55 -0.70 -50.76
N PHE A 5 -26.03 0.40 -51.34
CA PHE A 5 -26.00 1.72 -50.67
C PHE A 5 -26.98 1.80 -49.49
N ILE A 6 -28.15 1.16 -49.61
CA ILE A 6 -29.14 1.11 -48.52
C ILE A 6 -28.61 0.29 -47.33
N GLY A 7 -27.90 -0.81 -47.60
CA GLY A 7 -27.24 -1.61 -46.56
C GLY A 7 -26.15 -0.84 -45.81
N ILE A 8 -25.31 -0.08 -46.53
CA ILE A 8 -24.23 0.71 -45.92
C ILE A 8 -24.80 1.85 -45.05
N ILE A 9 -25.83 2.54 -45.51
CA ILE A 9 -26.47 3.62 -44.75
C ILE A 9 -27.15 3.07 -43.47
N SER A 10 -27.76 1.88 -43.54
CA SER A 10 -28.37 1.22 -42.39
C SER A 10 -27.34 0.80 -41.33
N VAL A 11 -26.22 0.22 -41.76
CA VAL A 11 -25.13 -0.20 -40.86
C VAL A 11 -24.43 1.02 -40.23
N CYS A 12 -24.14 2.06 -41.00
CA CYS A 12 -23.56 3.29 -40.47
C CYS A 12 -24.51 4.02 -39.52
N GLY A 13 -25.81 4.03 -39.81
CA GLY A 13 -26.82 4.60 -38.91
C GLY A 13 -26.89 3.86 -37.57
N PHE A 14 -26.88 2.53 -37.59
CA PHE A 14 -26.87 1.72 -36.38
C PHE A 14 -25.60 1.93 -35.53
N LEU A 15 -24.44 2.02 -36.17
CA LEU A 15 -23.17 2.29 -35.47
C LEU A 15 -23.12 3.70 -34.85
N LEU A 16 -23.69 4.71 -35.51
CA LEU A 16 -23.77 6.07 -34.96
C LEU A 16 -24.70 6.16 -33.75
N VAL A 17 -25.81 5.43 -33.75
CA VAL A 17 -26.71 5.36 -32.59
C VAL A 17 -26.03 4.68 -31.40
N LEU A 18 -25.32 3.57 -31.63
CA LEU A 18 -24.55 2.90 -30.58
C LEU A 18 -23.42 3.78 -30.03
N PHE A 19 -22.69 4.48 -30.90
CA PHE A 19 -21.63 5.40 -30.49
C PHE A 19 -22.20 6.55 -29.64
N SER A 20 -23.34 7.12 -30.04
CA SER A 20 -24.02 8.19 -29.28
C SER A 20 -24.47 7.71 -27.89
N PHE A 21 -24.92 6.46 -27.78
CA PHE A 21 -25.33 5.89 -26.49
C PHE A 21 -24.14 5.66 -25.56
N VAL A 22 -22.99 5.21 -26.08
CA VAL A 22 -21.75 5.05 -25.31
C VAL A 22 -21.21 6.41 -24.85
N VAL A 23 -21.19 7.43 -25.72
CA VAL A 23 -20.76 8.79 -25.36
C VAL A 23 -21.68 9.40 -24.31
N TRP A 24 -23.00 9.19 -24.38
CA TRP A 24 -23.92 9.66 -23.34
C TRP A 24 -23.68 8.94 -22.00
N LYS A 25 -23.53 7.61 -22.00
CA LYS A 25 -23.23 6.85 -20.77
C LYS A 25 -21.89 7.26 -20.13
N PHE A 26 -20.89 7.62 -20.94
CA PHE A 26 -19.59 8.10 -20.45
C PHE A 26 -19.60 9.57 -19.99
N SER A 27 -20.38 10.44 -20.66
CA SER A 27 -20.52 11.85 -20.28
C SER A 27 -21.39 12.04 -19.03
N SER A 28 -22.38 11.18 -18.81
CA SER A 28 -23.26 11.24 -17.65
C SER A 28 -22.59 10.85 -16.32
N HIS A 29 -21.35 10.35 -16.34
CA HIS A 29 -20.58 10.03 -15.14
C HIS A 29 -19.58 11.11 -14.70
N LYS A 30 -19.59 12.28 -15.35
CA LYS A 30 -18.79 13.44 -14.93
C LYS A 30 -19.64 14.70 -14.77
N THR A 31 -20.43 14.72 -13.72
CA THR A 31 -20.66 15.94 -12.95
C THR A 31 -20.09 15.70 -11.55
N ASN A 32 -18.77 15.58 -11.47
CA ASN A 32 -18.09 15.91 -10.23
C ASN A 32 -18.31 17.42 -10.05
N LYS A 33 -19.31 17.78 -9.24
CA LYS A 33 -19.39 19.15 -8.72
C LYS A 33 -18.11 19.35 -7.94
N GLN A 34 -17.14 20.01 -8.56
CA GLN A 34 -16.11 20.71 -7.82
C GLN A 34 -16.85 21.76 -6.99
N THR A 35 -17.19 21.40 -5.76
CA THR A 35 -17.61 22.35 -4.74
C THR A 35 -16.38 23.17 -4.42
N ASP A 36 -16.25 24.33 -5.07
CA ASP A 36 -15.42 25.39 -4.51
C ASP A 36 -16.00 25.70 -3.13
N VAL A 37 -15.29 25.27 -2.10
CA VAL A 37 -15.64 25.57 -0.71
C VAL A 37 -15.25 27.04 -0.51
N THR A 38 -16.24 27.92 -0.53
CA THR A 38 -16.05 29.34 -0.21
C THR A 38 -16.18 29.55 1.29
N ASP A 39 -15.40 30.49 1.86
CA ASP A 39 -15.34 30.81 3.31
C ASP A 39 -16.70 30.99 4.00
N SER A 40 -17.77 31.26 3.26
CA SER A 40 -19.12 31.43 3.78
C SER A 40 -19.85 30.13 4.17
N ASP A 41 -19.32 28.94 3.81
CA ASP A 41 -19.92 27.65 4.21
C ASP A 41 -19.52 27.22 5.64
N PHE A 42 -18.54 27.89 6.25
CA PHE A 42 -18.09 27.61 7.61
C PHE A 42 -18.94 28.41 8.61
N GLY A 43 -20.10 27.85 8.92
CA GLY A 43 -20.95 28.33 10.01
C GLY A 43 -20.25 28.22 11.37
N ASN A 44 -20.52 29.19 12.23
CA ASN A 44 -20.00 29.36 13.59
C ASN A 44 -20.45 28.24 14.56
N SER A 45 -19.98 27.01 14.34
CA SER A 45 -20.05 25.90 15.28
C SER A 45 -18.64 25.55 15.74
N GLU A 46 -18.44 25.51 17.05
CA GLU A 46 -17.22 25.04 17.71
C GLU A 46 -16.71 23.76 17.01
N SER A 47 -15.56 23.85 16.33
CA SER A 47 -15.12 22.83 15.38
C SER A 47 -14.78 21.52 16.10
N HIS A 48 -15.34 20.41 15.61
CA HIS A 48 -15.09 19.08 16.16
C HIS A 48 -13.60 18.69 16.00
N ALA A 49 -12.94 19.28 14.99
CA ALA A 49 -11.51 19.15 14.73
C ALA A 49 -10.59 19.74 15.79
N LYS A 50 -11.04 20.77 16.52
CA LYS A 50 -10.24 21.36 17.59
C LYS A 50 -9.90 20.33 18.68
N SER A 51 -10.83 19.41 18.92
CA SER A 51 -10.67 18.36 19.94
C SER A 51 -9.61 17.30 19.64
N LEU A 52 -9.06 17.24 18.41
CA LEU A 52 -7.90 16.40 18.10
C LEU A 52 -6.59 16.94 18.69
N PHE A 53 -6.53 18.25 18.91
CA PHE A 53 -5.34 18.95 19.41
C PHE A 53 -5.38 19.16 20.93
N ASP A 54 -6.46 18.75 21.59
CA ASP A 54 -6.58 18.75 23.05
C ASP A 54 -5.94 17.51 23.70
N ASP A 55 -5.39 16.57 22.91
CA ASP A 55 -4.68 15.39 23.42
C ASP A 55 -3.32 15.81 24.02
N PRO A 56 -2.99 15.39 25.27
CA PRO A 56 -1.68 15.64 25.89
C PRO A 56 -0.48 15.21 25.03
N GLU A 57 -0.65 14.23 24.14
CA GLU A 57 0.39 13.77 23.21
C GLU A 57 0.78 14.86 22.17
N PHE A 58 -0.11 15.82 21.90
CA PHE A 58 0.08 16.90 20.94
C PHE A 58 0.12 18.30 21.59
N ALA A 59 0.34 18.40 22.90
CA ALA A 59 0.34 19.68 23.62
C ALA A 59 1.39 20.69 23.12
N ASP A 60 2.49 20.21 22.51
CA ASP A 60 3.54 21.04 21.93
C ASP A 60 3.28 21.41 20.45
N ALA A 61 2.20 20.92 19.85
CA ALA A 61 1.83 21.23 18.47
C ALA A 61 1.25 22.66 18.38
N PRO A 62 1.57 23.42 17.32
CA PRO A 62 0.92 24.71 17.08
C PRO A 62 -0.58 24.51 16.91
N ASN A 63 -1.37 25.40 17.50
CA ASN A 63 -2.83 25.35 17.39
C ASN A 63 -3.23 25.74 15.96
N PRO A 64 -3.94 24.88 15.21
CA PRO A 64 -4.33 25.16 13.83
C PRO A 64 -5.27 26.36 13.71
N GLU A 65 -5.24 27.00 12.55
CA GLU A 65 -6.15 28.10 12.23
C GLU A 65 -7.58 27.57 11.98
N GLU A 66 -8.60 28.42 12.15
CA GLU A 66 -10.01 28.02 11.97
C GLU A 66 -10.30 27.43 10.58
N LEU A 67 -9.65 27.98 9.55
CA LEU A 67 -9.79 27.52 8.16
C LEU A 67 -9.15 26.12 7.97
N GLU A 68 -8.07 25.82 8.66
CA GLU A 68 -7.43 24.50 8.64
C GLU A 68 -8.28 23.44 9.35
N LEU A 69 -8.90 23.82 10.48
CA LEU A 69 -9.84 22.95 11.20
C LEU A 69 -11.06 22.60 10.33
N ALA A 70 -11.59 23.59 9.63
CA ALA A 70 -12.69 23.44 8.68
C ALA A 70 -12.32 22.50 7.50
N GLN A 71 -11.10 22.62 6.97
CA GLN A 71 -10.61 21.68 5.95
C GLN A 71 -10.42 20.26 6.50
N ALA A 72 -9.93 20.13 7.73
CA ALA A 72 -9.78 18.84 8.39
C ALA A 72 -11.14 18.12 8.57
N GLU A 73 -12.22 18.86 8.82
CA GLU A 73 -13.59 18.31 8.90
C GLU A 73 -14.06 17.68 7.58
N VAL A 74 -13.68 18.28 6.45
CA VAL A 74 -14.02 17.76 5.12
C VAL A 74 -13.11 16.60 4.73
N LEU A 75 -11.80 16.72 4.98
CA LEU A 75 -10.81 15.77 4.50
C LEU A 75 -10.70 14.52 5.38
N TRP A 76 -10.92 14.66 6.69
CA TRP A 76 -10.71 13.62 7.68
C TRP A 76 -11.92 13.36 8.60
N PRO A 77 -13.15 13.25 8.07
CA PRO A 77 -14.35 13.09 8.89
C PRO A 77 -14.28 11.86 9.82
N PHE A 78 -13.60 10.79 9.39
CA PHE A 78 -13.42 9.56 10.18
C PHE A 78 -12.35 9.64 11.28
N ALA A 79 -11.38 10.55 11.17
CA ALA A 79 -10.43 10.78 12.27
C ALA A 79 -11.07 11.59 13.39
N LEU A 80 -12.04 12.43 13.01
CA LEU A 80 -12.77 13.30 13.90
C LEU A 80 -13.87 12.58 14.67
N GLU A 81 -14.40 11.47 14.15
CA GLU A 81 -15.39 10.68 14.85
C GLU A 81 -14.84 10.14 16.20
N LYS A 82 -15.24 10.76 17.31
CA LYS A 82 -14.87 10.35 18.67
C LYS A 82 -15.49 8.98 18.99
N LYS A 83 -14.69 7.94 18.87
CA LYS A 83 -15.03 6.59 19.32
C LYS A 83 -14.33 6.33 20.67
N PRO A 84 -15.07 6.38 21.79
CA PRO A 84 -14.47 6.38 23.14
C PRO A 84 -13.59 5.17 23.44
N ASN A 85 -13.79 4.05 22.73
CA ASN A 85 -13.04 2.80 22.94
C ASN A 85 -12.11 2.41 21.79
N ARG A 86 -11.97 3.25 20.74
CA ARG A 86 -11.23 2.89 19.51
C ARG A 86 -9.80 2.48 19.76
N LYS A 87 -9.12 3.16 20.70
CA LYS A 87 -7.72 2.85 21.04
C LYS A 87 -7.58 1.45 21.64
N GLU A 88 -8.52 1.03 22.48
CA GLU A 88 -8.48 -0.30 23.10
C GLU A 88 -8.94 -1.38 22.11
N GLU A 89 -9.98 -1.12 21.31
CA GLU A 89 -10.41 -2.00 20.22
C GLU A 89 -9.26 -2.28 19.23
N ILE A 90 -8.51 -1.26 18.84
CA ILE A 90 -7.34 -1.43 17.96
C ILE A 90 -6.26 -2.30 18.62
N LYS A 91 -6.00 -2.12 19.93
CA LYS A 91 -5.03 -2.97 20.63
C LYS A 91 -5.49 -4.41 20.72
N GLU A 92 -6.77 -4.65 20.97
CA GLU A 92 -7.36 -6.00 20.98
C GLU A 92 -7.23 -6.65 19.60
N GLU A 93 -7.56 -5.93 18.52
CA GLU A 93 -7.38 -6.42 17.15
C GLU A 93 -5.92 -6.79 16.86
N TRP A 94 -4.96 -5.97 17.34
CA TRP A 94 -3.55 -6.29 17.21
C TRP A 94 -3.11 -7.49 18.06
N ARG A 95 -3.68 -7.68 19.26
CA ARG A 95 -3.41 -8.86 20.09
C ARG A 95 -3.94 -10.13 19.43
N ASP A 96 -5.14 -10.09 18.88
CA ASP A 96 -5.75 -11.21 18.15
C ASP A 96 -4.94 -11.54 16.90
N PHE A 97 -4.54 -10.52 16.14
CA PHE A 97 -3.65 -10.69 15.00
C PHE A 97 -2.29 -11.29 15.40
N ALA A 98 -1.69 -10.80 16.48
CA ALA A 98 -0.42 -11.31 16.99
C ALA A 98 -0.52 -12.75 17.52
N ALA A 99 -1.66 -13.15 18.07
CA ALA A 99 -1.90 -14.53 18.46
C ALA A 99 -1.95 -15.46 17.24
N LYS A 100 -2.55 -15.00 16.12
CA LYS A 100 -2.63 -15.76 14.87
C LYS A 100 -1.31 -15.80 14.11
N TYR A 101 -0.57 -14.69 14.08
CA TYR A 101 0.66 -14.53 13.31
C TYR A 101 1.80 -13.94 14.16
N PRO A 102 2.31 -14.65 15.17
CA PRO A 102 3.25 -14.09 16.17
C PRO A 102 4.58 -13.60 15.59
N LYS A 103 4.96 -14.08 14.41
CA LYS A 103 6.20 -13.71 13.70
C LYS A 103 6.00 -12.61 12.65
N ASN A 104 4.80 -12.03 12.55
CA ASN A 104 4.52 -11.03 11.54
C ASN A 104 5.38 -9.77 11.75
N PHE A 105 5.95 -9.30 10.65
CA PHE A 105 6.89 -8.17 10.64
C PHE A 105 6.27 -6.89 11.22
N TYR A 106 4.97 -6.66 11.00
CA TYR A 106 4.28 -5.40 11.27
C TYR A 106 3.67 -5.29 12.67
N ILE A 107 3.71 -6.34 13.49
CA ILE A 107 3.16 -6.25 14.85
C ILE A 107 3.95 -5.19 15.65
N PRO A 108 3.26 -4.25 16.33
CA PRO A 108 3.90 -3.27 17.19
C PRO A 108 4.78 -3.91 18.28
N ARG A 109 5.88 -3.25 18.63
CA ARG A 109 6.88 -3.80 19.57
C ARG A 109 6.30 -4.04 20.96
N GLU A 110 5.31 -3.25 21.35
CA GLU A 110 4.61 -3.32 22.64
C GLU A 110 3.75 -4.58 22.77
N ILE A 111 3.37 -5.18 21.63
CA ILE A 111 2.49 -6.35 21.54
C ILE A 111 3.29 -7.61 21.19
N LYS A 112 4.41 -7.45 20.47
CA LYS A 112 5.31 -8.57 20.15
C LYS A 112 5.81 -9.26 21.41
N SER A 113 5.87 -10.58 21.36
CA SER A 113 6.62 -11.37 22.34
C SER A 113 8.09 -10.99 22.30
N ARG A 114 8.72 -10.88 23.48
CA ARG A 114 10.15 -10.55 23.57
C ARG A 114 10.98 -11.65 22.92
N MET A 115 11.81 -11.28 21.96
CA MET A 115 12.77 -12.19 21.33
C MET A 115 13.87 -12.55 22.34
N THR A 116 14.43 -13.74 22.21
CA THR A 116 15.65 -14.13 22.92
C THR A 116 16.85 -13.35 22.38
N GLU A 117 17.92 -13.21 23.17
CA GLU A 117 19.13 -12.48 22.73
C GLU A 117 19.74 -13.09 21.46
N SER A 118 19.66 -14.42 21.30
CA SER A 118 20.11 -15.10 20.09
C SER A 118 19.26 -14.74 18.87
N GLU A 119 17.94 -14.72 19.00
CA GLU A 119 17.04 -14.38 17.90
C GLU A 119 17.17 -12.89 17.51
N GLU A 120 17.36 -12.00 18.50
CA GLU A 120 17.60 -10.58 18.24
C GLU A 120 18.90 -10.38 17.48
N LYS A 121 19.96 -11.10 17.85
CA LYS A 121 21.23 -11.06 17.14
C LYS A 121 21.10 -11.56 15.71
N GLU A 122 20.44 -12.70 15.49
CA GLU A 122 20.19 -13.24 14.14
C GLU A 122 19.38 -12.27 13.28
N HIS A 123 18.36 -11.64 13.89
CA HIS A 123 17.54 -10.65 13.21
C HIS A 123 18.36 -9.41 12.81
N LEU A 124 19.24 -8.92 13.68
CA LEU A 124 20.15 -7.81 13.37
C LEU A 124 21.15 -8.17 12.27
N GLU A 125 21.75 -9.36 12.31
CA GLU A 125 22.65 -9.85 11.24
C GLU A 125 21.94 -9.96 9.88
N MET A 126 20.68 -10.42 9.88
CA MET A 126 19.85 -10.48 8.68
C MET A 126 19.57 -9.08 8.13
N LEU A 127 19.20 -8.12 9.00
CA LEU A 127 18.93 -6.74 8.60
C LEU A 127 20.17 -6.07 7.99
N ASP A 128 21.33 -6.21 8.62
CA ASP A 128 22.59 -5.66 8.12
C ASP A 128 22.94 -6.23 6.74
N SER A 129 22.84 -7.56 6.60
CA SER A 129 23.06 -8.25 5.32
C SER A 129 22.09 -7.80 4.24
N PHE A 130 20.80 -7.63 4.58
CA PHE A 130 19.78 -7.14 3.66
C PHE A 130 20.08 -5.71 3.23
N THR A 131 20.31 -4.79 4.18
CA THR A 131 20.57 -3.38 3.90
C THR A 131 21.81 -3.19 3.03
N ALA A 132 22.90 -3.90 3.33
CA ALA A 132 24.10 -3.85 2.50
C ALA A 132 23.85 -4.32 1.07
N MET A 133 23.11 -5.43 0.89
CA MET A 133 22.80 -5.95 -0.43
C MET A 133 21.83 -5.04 -1.21
N ASP A 134 20.76 -4.57 -0.57
CA ASP A 134 19.76 -3.70 -1.19
C ASP A 134 20.37 -2.34 -1.60
N ALA A 135 21.29 -1.80 -0.79
CA ALA A 135 22.08 -0.63 -1.14
C ALA A 135 23.00 -0.89 -2.34
N SER A 136 23.69 -2.04 -2.39
CA SER A 136 24.54 -2.42 -3.52
C SER A 136 23.74 -2.60 -4.82
N ILE A 137 22.55 -3.20 -4.74
CA ILE A 137 21.64 -3.35 -5.89
C ILE A 137 21.17 -1.97 -6.35
N SER A 138 20.72 -1.12 -5.42
CA SER A 138 20.24 0.22 -5.73
C SER A 138 21.32 1.12 -6.33
N ALA A 139 22.55 1.01 -5.84
CA ALA A 139 23.70 1.71 -6.40
C ALA A 139 23.99 1.24 -7.84
N SER A 140 23.90 -0.07 -8.09
CA SER A 140 24.10 -0.66 -9.42
C SER A 140 23.03 -0.18 -10.42
N ILE A 141 21.75 -0.22 -10.02
CA ILE A 141 20.63 0.27 -10.83
C ILE A 141 20.78 1.76 -11.11
N SER A 142 21.17 2.56 -10.12
CA SER A 142 21.36 3.99 -10.28
C SER A 142 22.52 4.30 -11.23
N LYS A 143 23.65 3.59 -11.08
CA LYS A 143 24.80 3.73 -11.98
C LYS A 143 24.42 3.42 -13.42
N GLU A 144 23.65 2.37 -13.66
CA GLU A 144 23.15 2.03 -15.00
C GLU A 144 22.23 3.12 -15.55
N LYS A 145 21.22 3.53 -14.77
CA LYS A 145 20.22 4.52 -15.18
C LYS A 145 20.82 5.88 -15.54
N TRP A 146 21.85 6.31 -14.83
CA TRP A 146 22.48 7.64 -14.99
C TRP A 146 23.81 7.58 -15.75
N SER A 147 24.15 6.45 -16.38
CA SER A 147 25.33 6.36 -17.23
C SER A 147 25.07 7.01 -18.60
N ASP A 148 25.88 8.02 -18.95
CA ASP A 148 25.81 8.73 -20.24
C ASP A 148 26.13 7.84 -21.46
N LYS A 149 26.67 6.64 -21.21
CA LYS A 149 26.89 5.59 -22.21
C LYS A 149 26.40 4.28 -21.62
N PRO A 150 25.65 3.43 -22.37
CA PRO A 150 25.43 2.06 -21.94
C PRO A 150 26.80 1.43 -21.71
N SER A 151 27.06 1.04 -20.46
CA SER A 151 28.36 0.48 -20.10
C SER A 151 28.55 -0.82 -20.86
N ALA A 152 29.50 -0.83 -21.81
CA ALA A 152 29.93 -2.04 -22.51
C ALA A 152 30.93 -2.88 -21.67
N GLU A 153 31.33 -2.36 -20.51
CA GLU A 153 32.05 -3.12 -19.51
C GLU A 153 31.02 -3.92 -18.72
N GLU A 154 31.20 -5.24 -18.66
CA GLU A 154 30.52 -6.04 -17.65
C GLU A 154 30.72 -5.34 -16.30
N PRO A 155 29.67 -5.19 -15.48
CA PRO A 155 29.80 -4.56 -14.17
C PRO A 155 30.97 -5.21 -13.46
N GLY A 156 32.08 -4.45 -13.33
CA GLY A 156 33.37 -4.99 -12.92
C GLY A 156 33.16 -5.83 -11.68
N ALA A 157 33.48 -7.12 -11.77
CA ALA A 157 33.00 -8.18 -10.89
C ALA A 157 32.96 -7.73 -9.42
N THR A 158 31.85 -7.14 -9.00
CA THR A 158 31.54 -6.96 -7.60
C THR A 158 31.47 -8.38 -7.09
N GLU A 159 32.33 -8.70 -6.13
CA GLU A 159 32.43 -10.02 -5.51
C GLU A 159 31.01 -10.52 -5.25
N ARG A 160 30.65 -11.64 -5.87
CA ARG A 160 29.29 -12.18 -5.74
C ARG A 160 29.01 -12.31 -4.25
N PRO A 161 27.87 -11.79 -3.74
CA PRO A 161 27.59 -11.85 -2.32
C PRO A 161 27.66 -13.30 -1.83
N SER A 162 28.13 -13.50 -0.60
CA SER A 162 28.22 -14.86 -0.04
C SER A 162 26.84 -15.55 -0.05
N PRO A 163 26.77 -16.90 -0.13
CA PRO A 163 25.50 -17.61 0.00
C PRO A 163 24.73 -17.25 1.27
N LYS A 164 25.43 -17.01 2.39
CA LYS A 164 24.80 -16.52 3.64
C LYS A 164 24.10 -15.18 3.44
N THR A 165 24.76 -14.22 2.79
CA THR A 165 24.19 -12.89 2.53
C THR A 165 23.02 -12.96 1.56
N GLN A 166 23.11 -13.77 0.51
CA GLN A 166 22.02 -13.99 -0.45
C GLN A 166 20.78 -14.58 0.24
N LYS A 167 20.98 -15.59 1.10
CA LYS A 167 19.89 -16.17 1.90
C LYS A 167 19.25 -15.14 2.82
N ALA A 168 20.04 -14.37 3.56
CA ALA A 168 19.51 -13.32 4.44
C ALA A 168 18.65 -12.30 3.67
N TYR A 169 19.08 -11.89 2.47
CA TYR A 169 18.32 -11.00 1.61
C TYR A 169 16.96 -11.60 1.21
N PHE A 170 16.94 -12.85 0.72
CA PHE A 170 15.69 -13.49 0.33
C PHE A 170 14.80 -13.82 1.53
N ASP A 171 15.36 -14.28 2.64
CA ASP A 171 14.62 -14.59 3.86
C ASP A 171 13.93 -13.33 4.39
N PHE A 172 14.60 -12.17 4.35
CA PHE A 172 13.97 -10.89 4.67
C PHE A 172 12.80 -10.57 3.72
N LYS A 173 13.01 -10.58 2.40
CA LYS A 173 11.96 -10.27 1.40
C LYS A 173 10.76 -11.22 1.53
N ILE A 174 11.01 -12.51 1.77
CA ILE A 174 9.98 -13.54 1.98
C ILE A 174 9.18 -13.23 3.25
N ASN A 175 9.85 -13.03 4.39
CA ASN A 175 9.19 -12.77 5.66
C ASN A 175 8.34 -11.48 5.61
N GLU A 176 8.86 -10.45 4.97
CA GLU A 176 8.19 -9.17 4.78
C GLU A 176 6.92 -9.32 3.92
N LEU A 177 7.02 -9.97 2.76
CA LEU A 177 5.89 -10.18 1.85
C LEU A 177 4.83 -11.13 2.45
N GLU A 178 5.26 -12.20 3.12
CA GLU A 178 4.36 -13.07 3.89
C GLU A 178 3.60 -12.29 4.95
N SER A 179 4.28 -11.37 5.63
CA SER A 179 3.67 -10.55 6.66
C SER A 179 2.60 -9.62 6.10
N ARG A 180 2.82 -9.03 4.91
CA ARG A 180 1.80 -8.23 4.21
C ARG A 180 0.58 -9.07 3.82
N ILE A 181 0.82 -10.26 3.26
CA ILE A 181 -0.24 -11.19 2.87
C ILE A 181 -1.11 -11.55 4.09
N GLN A 182 -0.48 -11.94 5.20
CA GLN A 182 -1.19 -12.29 6.44
C GLN A 182 -2.05 -11.14 6.98
N MET A 183 -1.54 -9.91 6.92
CA MET A 183 -2.27 -8.72 7.37
C MET A 183 -3.52 -8.48 6.52
N VAL A 184 -3.41 -8.58 5.20
CA VAL A 184 -4.56 -8.40 4.30
C VAL A 184 -5.54 -9.56 4.40
N GLU A 185 -5.06 -10.80 4.50
CA GLU A 185 -5.93 -11.97 4.72
C GLU A 185 -6.72 -11.86 6.02
N TYR A 186 -6.04 -11.51 7.12
CA TYR A 186 -6.70 -11.26 8.40
C TYR A 186 -7.73 -10.15 8.31
N TRP A 187 -7.40 -9.05 7.65
CA TRP A 187 -8.33 -7.93 7.48
C TRP A 187 -9.56 -8.32 6.66
N ILE A 188 -9.40 -9.05 5.55
CA ILE A 188 -10.53 -9.56 4.75
C ILE A 188 -11.42 -10.49 5.58
N GLU A 189 -10.79 -11.39 6.36
CA GLU A 189 -11.48 -12.37 7.20
C GLU A 189 -12.31 -11.71 8.30
N ASN A 190 -11.82 -10.63 8.92
CA ASN A 190 -12.48 -10.02 10.09
C ASN A 190 -13.35 -8.81 9.75
N LYS A 191 -13.02 -8.06 8.69
CA LYS A 191 -13.77 -6.84 8.31
C LYS A 191 -14.73 -7.04 7.16
N HIS A 192 -14.69 -8.20 6.49
CA HIS A 192 -15.58 -8.57 5.41
C HIS A 192 -15.81 -7.43 4.39
N PRO A 193 -14.74 -6.84 3.82
CA PRO A 193 -14.88 -5.79 2.83
C PRO A 193 -15.71 -6.28 1.63
N SER A 194 -16.36 -5.37 0.93
CA SER A 194 -17.21 -5.69 -0.22
C SER A 194 -16.91 -4.79 -1.42
N GLY A 195 -17.50 -5.13 -2.58
CA GLY A 195 -17.35 -4.36 -3.81
C GLY A 195 -15.91 -4.26 -4.31
N GLU A 196 -15.55 -3.09 -4.83
CA GLU A 196 -14.24 -2.81 -5.45
C GLU A 196 -13.07 -3.00 -4.48
N VAL A 197 -13.28 -2.65 -3.20
CA VAL A 197 -12.25 -2.78 -2.15
C VAL A 197 -11.83 -4.24 -1.98
N LYS A 198 -12.80 -5.16 -1.91
CA LYS A 198 -12.53 -6.60 -1.83
C LYS A 198 -11.82 -7.11 -3.08
N GLN A 199 -12.30 -6.72 -4.26
CA GLN A 199 -11.71 -7.15 -5.53
C GLN A 199 -10.26 -6.70 -5.69
N SER A 200 -9.94 -5.47 -5.27
CA SER A 200 -8.57 -4.96 -5.26
C SER A 200 -7.68 -5.77 -4.32
N ALA A 201 -8.12 -6.00 -3.08
CA ALA A 201 -7.36 -6.76 -2.11
C ALA A 201 -7.11 -8.22 -2.55
N GLU A 202 -8.10 -8.89 -3.15
CA GLU A 202 -7.95 -10.24 -3.70
C GLU A 202 -6.98 -10.30 -4.88
N LYS A 203 -6.97 -9.27 -5.73
CA LYS A 203 -6.02 -9.15 -6.83
C LYS A 203 -4.59 -8.97 -6.31
N ASP A 204 -4.40 -8.10 -5.32
CA ASP A 204 -3.10 -7.87 -4.69
C ASP A 204 -2.59 -9.16 -4.02
N LEU A 205 -3.46 -9.86 -3.28
CA LEU A 205 -3.13 -11.16 -2.69
C LEU A 205 -2.72 -12.20 -3.74
N SER A 206 -3.41 -12.25 -4.88
CA SER A 206 -3.08 -13.16 -5.98
C SER A 206 -1.69 -12.86 -6.57
N LEU A 207 -1.36 -11.59 -6.75
CA LEU A 207 -0.06 -11.15 -7.23
C LEU A 207 1.04 -11.50 -6.21
N TRP A 208 0.86 -11.10 -4.95
CA TRP A 208 1.86 -11.30 -3.91
C TRP A 208 2.10 -12.77 -3.59
N LYS A 209 1.08 -13.64 -3.66
CA LYS A 209 1.28 -15.09 -3.50
C LYS A 209 2.14 -15.70 -4.61
N LYS A 210 2.00 -15.20 -5.84
CA LYS A 210 2.86 -15.63 -6.96
C LYS A 210 4.30 -15.13 -6.77
N GLU A 211 4.46 -13.87 -6.38
CA GLU A 211 5.76 -13.29 -6.07
C GLU A 211 6.45 -14.05 -4.92
N LEU A 212 5.71 -14.34 -3.84
CA LEU A 212 6.20 -15.14 -2.72
C LEU A 212 6.67 -16.53 -3.16
N THR A 213 5.93 -17.18 -4.06
CA THR A 213 6.32 -18.49 -4.60
C THR A 213 7.64 -18.38 -5.37
N SER A 214 7.76 -17.36 -6.23
CA SER A 214 8.99 -17.08 -6.98
C SER A 214 10.18 -16.81 -6.05
N LEU A 215 10.00 -15.97 -5.02
CA LEU A 215 11.05 -15.66 -4.04
C LEU A 215 11.51 -16.92 -3.30
N LYS A 216 10.57 -17.78 -2.87
CA LYS A 216 10.89 -19.06 -2.22
C LYS A 216 11.65 -20.00 -3.14
N GLU A 217 11.28 -20.05 -4.41
CA GLU A 217 11.97 -20.85 -5.41
C GLU A 217 13.41 -20.36 -5.63
N VAL A 218 13.61 -19.06 -5.86
CA VAL A 218 14.96 -18.48 -6.00
C VAL A 218 15.78 -18.70 -4.73
N ARG A 219 15.19 -18.49 -3.55
CA ARG A 219 15.84 -18.76 -2.27
C ARG A 219 16.32 -20.21 -2.14
N SER A 220 15.55 -21.17 -2.65
CA SER A 220 15.91 -22.60 -2.62
C SER A 220 17.10 -22.95 -3.51
N GLN A 221 17.42 -22.10 -4.49
CA GLN A 221 18.57 -22.28 -5.39
C GLN A 221 19.88 -21.74 -4.78
N VAL A 222 19.81 -20.99 -3.67
CA VAL A 222 21.00 -20.46 -3.00
C VAL A 222 21.72 -21.60 -2.24
N PRO A 223 23.03 -21.84 -2.48
CA PRO A 223 23.79 -22.90 -1.82
C PRO A 223 23.77 -22.84 -0.29
N ASN A 224 23.94 -24.00 0.36
CA ASN A 224 23.99 -24.09 1.82
C ASN A 224 25.29 -23.61 2.45
N SER A 225 26.37 -23.55 1.68
CA SER A 225 27.71 -23.12 2.07
C SER A 225 28.49 -22.71 0.82
#